data_AF-A0A7Z6T613-F1
#
_entry.id   AF-A0A7Z6T613-F1
#
_cell.length_a   1.000
_cell.length_b   1.000
_cell.length_c   1.000
_cell.angle_alpha   90.00
_cell.angle_beta   90.00
_cell.angle_gamma   90.00
#
_symmetry.space_group_name_H-M   'P 1'
#
loop_
_entity.id
_entity.type
_entity.pdbx_description
1 polymer ?
#
loop_
_entity_poly.entity_id
_entity_poly.type
_entity_poly.pdbx_seq_one_letter_code
_entity_poly.pdbx_strand_id
1 'polypeptide(L)'
;MSDPTDHGQQDEALRRAATADQTATAPRLLLTIADRLTTTRPASPILPPRRAALALRYATEAAGYDTPASHTLERSLLRLMPEITRPITRGEYALLLRAAAGRITDLHRAAAADYGRGPRPGAARNALAAARVHGNSAASAS
;
A
#
# COMPACT_ATOMS: atom_id res chain seq x y z
N MET A 1 -5.90 26.50 -31.54
CA MET A 1 -6.43 25.89 -30.31
C MET A 1 -5.85 24.49 -30.23
N SER A 2 -4.76 24.32 -29.50
CA SER A 2 -4.18 23.00 -29.23
C SER A 2 -4.56 22.65 -27.80
N ASP A 3 -5.29 21.55 -27.64
CA ASP A 3 -5.69 21.01 -26.36
C ASP A 3 -4.45 20.37 -25.71
N PRO A 4 -3.96 20.86 -24.56
CA PRO A 4 -2.76 20.34 -23.94
C PRO A 4 -3.17 19.18 -23.04
N THR A 5 -3.20 17.97 -23.60
CA THR A 5 -3.06 16.78 -22.78
C THR A 5 -1.61 16.79 -22.27
N ASP A 6 -1.44 17.46 -21.15
CA ASP A 6 -0.19 17.75 -20.46
C ASP A 6 0.59 16.45 -20.21
N HIS A 7 1.67 16.22 -20.96
CA HIS A 7 2.52 15.03 -20.84
C HIS A 7 3.02 14.81 -19.40
N GLY A 8 3.15 15.88 -18.60
CA GLY A 8 3.50 15.78 -17.18
C GLY A 8 2.44 15.06 -16.33
N GLN A 9 1.16 15.17 -16.68
CA GLN A 9 0.07 14.47 -15.97
C GLN A 9 0.08 12.97 -16.24
N GLN A 10 0.44 12.55 -17.45
CA GLN A 10 0.56 11.14 -17.82
C GLN A 10 1.74 10.47 -17.10
N ASP A 11 2.90 11.12 -17.06
CA ASP A 11 4.08 10.61 -16.34
C ASP A 11 3.86 10.54 -14.83
N GLU A 12 3.18 11.52 -14.25
CA GLU A 12 2.79 11.50 -12.84
C GLU A 12 1.78 10.38 -12.54
N ALA A 13 0.82 10.14 -13.44
CA ALA A 13 -0.12 9.03 -13.31
C ALA A 13 0.59 7.67 -13.38
N LEU A 14 1.57 7.51 -14.27
CA LEU A 14 2.39 6.31 -14.39
C LEU A 14 3.26 6.08 -13.14
N ARG A 15 3.90 7.13 -12.61
CA ARG A 15 4.67 7.03 -11.35
C ARG A 15 3.77 6.65 -10.16
N ARG A 16 2.56 7.21 -10.07
CA ARG A 16 1.58 6.82 -9.04
C ARG A 16 1.11 5.38 -9.20
N ALA A 17 0.83 4.93 -10.41
CA ALA A 17 0.43 3.55 -10.69
C ALA A 17 1.55 2.56 -10.31
N ALA A 18 2.80 2.84 -10.69
CA ALA A 18 3.94 2.01 -10.31
C ALA A 18 4.15 1.95 -8.79
N THR A 19 3.94 3.07 -8.09
CA THR A 19 4.02 3.11 -6.62
C THR A 19 2.91 2.28 -5.97
N ALA A 20 1.69 2.33 -6.52
CA ALA A 20 0.56 1.54 -6.04
C ALA A 20 0.79 0.03 -6.21
N ASP A 21 1.31 -0.39 -7.37
CA ASP A 21 1.62 -1.79 -7.65
C ASP A 21 2.74 -2.34 -6.75
N GLN A 22 3.77 -1.53 -6.49
CA GLN A 22 4.83 -1.88 -5.53
C GLN A 22 4.31 -1.98 -4.10
N THR A 23 3.39 -1.09 -3.70
CA THR A 23 2.74 -1.13 -2.39
C THR A 23 1.87 -2.39 -2.24
N ALA A 24 1.20 -2.82 -3.30
CA ALA A 24 0.47 -4.08 -3.35
C ALA A 24 1.39 -5.32 -3.34
N THR A 25 2.65 -5.17 -3.78
CA THR A 25 3.65 -6.24 -3.79
C THR A 25 4.27 -6.50 -2.41
N ALA A 26 4.40 -5.47 -1.58
CA ALA A 26 5.06 -5.57 -0.26
C ALA A 26 4.47 -6.67 0.66
N PRO A 27 3.13 -6.84 0.82
CA PRO A 27 2.56 -7.92 1.63
C PRO A 27 2.97 -9.32 1.20
N ARG A 28 3.09 -9.57 -0.12
CA ARG A 28 3.55 -10.86 -0.66
C ARG A 28 4.99 -11.12 -0.26
N LEU A 29 5.85 -10.11 -0.37
CA LEU A 29 7.26 -10.21 0.04
C LEU A 29 7.43 -10.42 1.55
N LEU A 30 6.58 -9.84 2.40
CA LEU A 30 6.59 -10.14 3.84
C LEU A 30 6.34 -11.63 4.11
N LEU A 31 5.43 -12.26 3.37
CA LEU A 31 5.17 -13.71 3.46
C LEU A 31 6.39 -14.52 2.99
N THR A 32 7.01 -14.14 1.87
CA THR A 32 8.23 -14.80 1.38
C THR A 32 9.38 -14.70 2.39
N ILE A 33 9.57 -13.54 3.03
CA ILE A 33 10.55 -13.37 4.10
C ILE A 33 10.19 -14.28 5.28
N ALA A 34 8.93 -14.32 5.70
CA ALA A 34 8.47 -15.15 6.80
C ALA A 34 8.76 -16.65 6.54
N ASP A 35 8.45 -17.16 5.35
CA ASP A 35 8.72 -18.55 4.95
C ASP A 35 10.23 -18.86 5.00
N ARG A 36 11.07 -17.91 4.57
CA ARG A 36 12.52 -18.08 4.63
C ARG A 36 13.04 -18.12 6.08
N LEU A 37 12.47 -17.30 6.96
CA LEU A 37 12.85 -17.25 8.37
C LEU A 37 12.43 -18.52 9.12
N THR A 38 11.28 -19.12 8.78
CA THR A 38 10.83 -20.39 9.38
C THR A 38 11.63 -21.59 8.91
N THR A 39 12.13 -21.57 7.67
CA THR A 39 12.90 -22.69 7.09
C THR A 39 14.39 -22.65 7.45
N THR A 40 14.96 -21.45 7.63
CA THR A 40 16.40 -21.30 7.88
C THR A 40 16.67 -20.86 9.32
N ARG A 41 17.08 -21.82 10.16
CA ARG A 41 17.48 -21.62 11.57
C ARG A 41 16.41 -20.83 12.37
N PRO A 42 15.18 -21.37 12.51
CA PRO A 42 14.08 -20.63 13.13
C PRO A 42 14.34 -20.24 14.59
N ALA A 43 15.09 -21.05 15.33
CA ALA A 43 15.45 -20.78 16.74
C ALA A 43 16.59 -19.75 16.91
N SER A 44 17.30 -19.37 15.84
CA SER A 44 18.36 -18.36 15.95
C SER A 44 17.75 -16.97 16.19
N PRO A 45 18.45 -16.10 16.94
CA PRO A 45 17.98 -14.74 17.17
C PRO A 45 17.91 -13.94 15.86
N ILE A 46 16.95 -13.02 15.78
CA ILE A 46 16.93 -11.99 14.75
C ILE A 46 17.35 -10.65 15.35
N LEU A 47 18.33 -10.01 14.72
CA LEU A 47 18.89 -8.75 15.18
C LEU A 47 18.26 -7.57 14.43
N PRO A 48 18.14 -6.38 15.04
CA PRO A 48 17.60 -5.19 14.37
C PRO A 48 18.24 -4.87 13.01
N PRO A 49 19.57 -4.95 12.81
CA PRO A 49 20.16 -4.71 11.49
C PRO A 49 19.72 -5.71 10.42
N ARG A 50 19.34 -6.94 10.83
CA ARG A 50 18.88 -7.97 9.92
C ARG A 50 17.54 -7.63 9.29
N ARG A 51 16.68 -6.85 9.98
CA ARG A 51 15.42 -6.35 9.43
C ARG A 51 15.68 -5.49 8.19
N ALA A 52 16.59 -4.52 8.28
CA ALA A 52 16.94 -3.66 7.15
C ALA A 52 17.58 -4.46 6.01
N ALA A 53 18.51 -5.35 6.32
CA ALA A 53 19.14 -6.21 5.31
C ALA A 53 18.14 -7.12 4.58
N LEU A 54 17.10 -7.61 5.26
CA LEU A 54 16.03 -8.38 4.62
C LEU A 54 15.19 -7.50 3.69
N ALA A 55 14.79 -6.30 4.12
CA ALA A 55 14.02 -5.38 3.29
C ALA A 55 14.78 -5.02 2.00
N LEU A 56 16.04 -4.59 2.12
CA LEU A 56 16.90 -4.25 0.99
C LEU A 56 17.06 -5.42 0.02
N ARG A 57 17.38 -6.61 0.55
CA ARG A 57 17.60 -7.81 -0.27
C ARG A 57 16.36 -8.15 -1.10
N TYR A 58 15.20 -8.26 -0.46
CA TYR A 58 13.98 -8.69 -1.14
C TYR A 58 13.42 -7.61 -2.07
N ALA A 59 13.61 -6.33 -1.74
CA ALA A 59 13.29 -5.24 -2.66
C ALA A 59 14.18 -5.26 -3.91
N THR A 60 15.48 -5.51 -3.74
CA THR A 60 16.46 -5.64 -4.83
C THR A 60 16.15 -6.85 -5.71
N GLU A 61 15.86 -8.01 -5.11
CA GLU A 61 15.49 -9.22 -5.85
C GLU A 61 14.20 -9.04 -6.66
N ALA A 62 13.24 -8.25 -6.15
CA ALA A 62 11.95 -8.05 -6.81
C ALA A 62 11.95 -6.93 -7.89
N ALA A 63 12.72 -5.86 -7.70
CA ALA A 63 12.63 -4.64 -8.51
C ALA A 63 13.96 -4.25 -9.20
N GLY A 64 14.98 -5.09 -9.10
CA GLY A 64 16.31 -4.82 -9.63
C GLY A 64 17.20 -4.04 -8.65
N TYR A 65 18.49 -4.00 -8.97
CA TYR A 65 19.49 -3.30 -8.17
C TYR A 65 19.48 -1.79 -8.44
N ASP A 66 19.51 -1.01 -7.36
CA ASP A 66 19.61 0.46 -7.36
C ASP A 66 18.59 1.17 -8.26
N THR A 67 17.34 0.71 -8.25
CA THR A 67 16.25 1.32 -9.02
C THR A 67 15.34 2.15 -8.13
N PRO A 68 14.67 3.20 -8.66
CA PRO A 68 13.65 3.93 -7.89
C PRO A 68 12.54 3.02 -7.35
N ALA A 69 12.24 1.94 -8.07
CA ALA A 69 11.29 0.93 -7.66
C ALA A 69 11.81 0.10 -6.47
N SER A 70 13.07 -0.32 -6.47
CA SER A 70 13.68 -1.04 -5.34
C SER A 70 13.71 -0.17 -4.09
N HIS A 71 14.10 1.09 -4.21
CA HIS A 71 14.12 2.05 -3.09
C HIS A 71 12.73 2.33 -2.51
N THR A 72 11.71 2.37 -3.37
CA THR A 72 10.31 2.56 -2.93
C THR A 72 9.78 1.31 -2.26
N LEU A 73 10.07 0.13 -2.82
CA LEU A 73 9.67 -1.15 -2.26
C LEU A 73 10.37 -1.45 -0.93
N GLU A 74 11.67 -1.13 -0.79
CA GLU A 74 12.40 -1.26 0.47
C GLU A 74 11.77 -0.40 1.57
N ARG A 75 11.49 0.88 1.28
CA ARG A 75 10.82 1.79 2.23
C ARG A 75 9.44 1.28 2.62
N SER A 76 8.67 0.76 1.67
CA SER A 76 7.37 0.13 1.93
C SER A 76 7.51 -1.10 2.83
N LEU A 77 8.47 -1.98 2.56
CA LEU A 77 8.75 -3.13 3.42
C LEU A 77 9.12 -2.70 4.84
N LEU A 78 10.06 -1.76 5.00
CA LEU A 78 10.46 -1.26 6.31
C LEU A 78 9.29 -0.69 7.10
N ARG A 79 8.42 0.11 6.46
CA ARG A 79 7.23 0.67 7.14
C ARG A 79 6.27 -0.40 7.65
N LEU A 80 6.19 -1.54 6.96
CA LEU A 80 5.28 -2.64 7.31
C LEU A 80 5.91 -3.69 8.22
N MET A 81 7.23 -3.85 8.16
CA MET A 81 8.00 -4.79 8.97
C MET A 81 8.01 -4.34 10.43
N PRO A 82 7.53 -5.17 11.36
CA PRO A 82 7.55 -4.87 12.78
C PRO A 82 8.97 -4.54 13.27
N GLU A 83 9.09 -3.56 14.15
CA GLU A 83 10.35 -3.26 14.82
C GLU A 83 10.74 -4.37 15.81
N ILE A 84 12.04 -4.56 15.99
CA ILE A 84 12.59 -5.55 16.91
C ILE A 84 13.00 -4.80 18.18
N THR A 85 12.08 -4.71 19.14
CA THR A 85 12.26 -3.96 20.40
C THR A 85 12.73 -4.84 21.57
N ARG A 86 12.70 -6.17 21.40
CA ARG A 86 13.15 -7.15 22.39
C ARG A 86 13.83 -8.34 21.70
N PRO A 87 14.63 -9.14 22.42
CA PRO A 87 15.16 -10.39 21.89
C PRO A 87 14.02 -11.32 21.45
N ILE A 88 14.08 -11.75 20.19
CA ILE A 88 13.17 -12.71 19.58
C ILE A 88 13.93 -13.57 18.58
N THR A 89 13.38 -14.74 18.31
CA THR A 89 13.87 -15.67 17.30
C THR A 89 13.37 -15.30 15.90
N ARG A 90 14.02 -15.88 14.89
CA ARG A 90 13.60 -15.74 13.48
C ARG A 90 12.20 -16.32 13.25
N GLY A 91 11.86 -17.44 13.91
CA GLY A 91 10.54 -18.05 13.85
C GLY A 91 9.45 -17.14 14.44
N GLU A 92 9.70 -16.55 15.61
CA GLU A 92 8.76 -15.57 16.21
C GLU A 92 8.58 -14.35 15.31
N TYR A 93 9.66 -13.82 14.74
CA TYR A 93 9.56 -12.69 13.82
C TYR A 93 8.79 -13.02 12.55
N ALA A 94 8.91 -14.25 12.04
CA ALA A 94 8.12 -14.71 10.90
C ALA A 94 6.61 -14.68 11.20
N LEU A 95 6.18 -15.02 12.41
CA LEU A 95 4.76 -14.89 12.81
C LEU A 95 4.31 -13.43 12.80
N LEU A 96 5.16 -12.52 13.27
CA LEU A 96 4.86 -11.08 13.25
C LEU A 96 4.73 -10.55 11.80
N LEU A 97 5.58 -11.02 10.88
CA LEU A 97 5.50 -10.67 9.46
C LEU A 97 4.22 -11.18 8.80
N ARG A 98 3.82 -12.44 9.08
CA ARG A 98 2.55 -13.01 8.58
C ARG A 98 1.35 -12.19 9.07
N ALA A 99 1.35 -11.83 10.35
CA ALA A 99 0.30 -11.00 10.93
C ALA A 99 0.25 -9.60 10.28
N ALA A 100 1.40 -9.00 10.00
CA ALA A 100 1.47 -7.72 9.29
C ALA A 100 0.91 -7.83 7.85
N ALA A 101 1.29 -8.87 7.11
CA ALA A 101 0.79 -9.13 5.75
C ALA A 101 -0.74 -9.34 5.72
N GLY A 102 -1.29 -10.08 6.68
CA GLY A 102 -2.73 -10.32 6.82
C GLY A 102 -3.50 -9.01 7.02
N ARG A 103 -3.07 -8.18 7.98
CA ARG A 103 -3.71 -6.87 8.26
C ARG A 103 -3.77 -5.98 7.02
N ILE A 104 -2.69 -5.92 6.22
CA ILE A 104 -2.67 -5.11 5.00
C ILE A 104 -3.64 -5.65 3.96
N THR A 105 -3.69 -6.97 3.80
CA THR A 105 -4.61 -7.62 2.87
C THR A 105 -6.07 -7.33 3.24
N ASP A 106 -6.39 -7.36 4.53
CA ASP A 106 -7.73 -7.03 5.02
C ASP A 106 -8.07 -5.55 4.83
N LEU A 107 -7.11 -4.64 5.06
CA LEU A 107 -7.28 -3.21 4.78
C LEU A 107 -7.52 -2.94 3.29
N HIS A 108 -6.78 -3.60 2.40
CA HIS A 108 -6.99 -3.49 0.95
C HIS A 108 -8.36 -4.04 0.54
N ARG A 109 -8.80 -5.15 1.15
CA ARG A 109 -10.15 -5.70 0.91
C ARG A 109 -11.24 -4.74 1.38
N ALA A 110 -11.10 -4.14 2.56
CA ALA A 110 -12.04 -3.16 3.09
C ALA A 110 -12.11 -1.91 2.20
N ALA A 111 -10.97 -1.36 1.80
CA ALA A 111 -10.91 -0.22 0.89
C ALA A 111 -11.56 -0.53 -0.46
N ALA A 112 -11.31 -1.71 -1.04
CA ALA A 112 -11.95 -2.12 -2.29
C ALA A 112 -13.48 -2.24 -2.16
N ALA A 113 -13.98 -2.73 -1.02
CA ALA A 113 -15.41 -2.78 -0.73
C ALA A 113 -16.02 -1.37 -0.60
N ASP A 114 -15.31 -0.44 0.03
CA ASP A 114 -15.75 0.95 0.19
C ASP A 114 -15.78 1.70 -1.15
N TYR A 115 -14.76 1.53 -2.00
CA TYR A 115 -14.75 2.10 -3.36
C TYR A 115 -15.82 1.48 -4.27
N GLY A 116 -16.09 0.18 -4.14
CA GLY A 116 -17.22 -0.48 -4.81
C GLY A 116 -18.60 0.00 -4.33
N ARG A 117 -18.65 0.65 -3.16
CA ARG A 117 -19.84 1.22 -2.53
C ARG A 117 -19.92 2.74 -2.71
N GLY A 118 -19.42 3.27 -3.82
CA GLY A 118 -19.71 4.65 -4.24
C GLY A 118 -21.23 4.91 -4.27
N PRO A 119 -21.68 6.19 -4.15
CA PRO A 119 -23.09 6.50 -4.16
C PRO A 119 -23.72 5.93 -5.43
N ARG A 120 -24.81 5.14 -5.28
CA ARG A 120 -25.56 4.65 -6.44
C ARG A 120 -25.79 5.84 -7.38
N PRO A 121 -25.65 5.71 -8.70
CA PRO A 121 -25.77 6.84 -9.64
C PRO A 121 -27.05 7.68 -9.42
N GLY A 122 -28.13 7.03 -8.96
CA GLY A 122 -29.37 7.71 -8.55
C GLY A 122 -29.25 8.58 -7.29
N ALA A 123 -28.46 8.18 -6.30
CA ALA A 123 -28.24 8.95 -5.08
C ALA A 123 -27.41 10.22 -5.31
N ALA A 124 -26.38 10.14 -6.17
CA ALA A 124 -25.59 11.32 -6.56
C ALA A 124 -26.41 12.31 -7.39
N ARG A 125 -27.25 11.81 -8.32
CA ARG A 125 -28.20 12.65 -9.08
C ARG A 125 -29.26 13.29 -8.19
N ASN A 126 -29.81 12.54 -7.24
CA ASN A 126 -30.80 13.07 -6.29
C ASN A 126 -30.18 14.10 -5.34
N ALA A 127 -28.94 13.90 -4.89
CA ALA A 127 -28.22 14.88 -4.06
C ALA A 127 -27.94 16.17 -4.85
N LEU A 128 -27.54 16.07 -6.12
CA LEU A 128 -27.34 17.23 -6.99
C LEU A 128 -28.67 17.95 -7.30
N ALA A 129 -29.75 17.21 -7.51
CA ALA A 129 -31.09 17.77 -7.71
C ALA A 129 -31.60 18.50 -6.45
N ALA A 130 -31.45 17.90 -5.27
CA ALA A 130 -31.80 18.51 -4.00
C ALA A 130 -30.98 19.79 -3.72
N ALA A 131 -29.67 19.76 -4.00
CA ALA A 131 -28.82 20.93 -3.86
C ALA A 131 -29.23 22.09 -4.79
N ARG A 132 -29.63 21.79 -6.04
CA ARG A 132 -30.16 22.80 -6.98
C ARG A 132 -31.50 23.38 -6.54
N VAL A 133 -32.39 22.56 -5.99
CA VAL A 133 -33.68 23.02 -5.48
C VAL A 133 -33.48 23.94 -4.27
N HIS A 134 -32.63 23.57 -3.32
CA HIS A 134 -32.34 24.42 -2.15
C HIS A 134 -31.58 25.72 -2.51
N GLY A 135 -30.65 25.66 -3.47
CA GLY A 135 -29.96 26.85 -3.96
C GLY A 135 -30.87 27.86 -4.67
N ASN A 136 -31.84 27.40 -5.46
CA ASN A 136 -32.79 28.28 -6.15
C ASN A 136 -33.85 28.88 -5.20
N SER A 137 -34.21 28.19 -4.12
CA SER A 137 -35.12 28.72 -3.10
C SER A 137 -34.49 29.85 -2.27
N ALA A 138 -33.16 29.84 -2.10
CA ALA A 138 -32.45 30.92 -1.41
C ALA A 138 -32.25 32.17 -2.27
N ALA A 139 -32.24 32.03 -3.61
CA ALA A 139 -32.08 33.15 -4.55
C ALA A 139 -33.39 33.88 -4.88
N SER A 140 -34.55 33.27 -4.62
CA SER A 140 -35.87 33.83 -4.97
C SER A 140 -36.57 34.57 -3.81
N ALA A 141 -35.89 34.74 -2.67
CA ALA A 141 -36.43 35.38 -1.46
C ALA A 141 -35.80 36.77 -1.17
N SER A 142 -35.28 37.44 -2.20
CA SER A 142 -34.75 38.82 -2.12
C SER A 142 -35.60 39.80 -2.90
#